data_AF-A0A7S1VKT4-F1
#
_entry.id   AF-A0A7S1VKT4-F1
#
_cell.length_a   1.000
_cell.length_b   1.000
_cell.length_c   1.000
_cell.angle_alpha   90.00
_cell.angle_beta   90.00
_cell.angle_gamma   90.00
#
_symmetry.space_group_name_H-M   'P 1'
#
loop_
_entity.id
_entity.type
_entity.pdbx_description
1 polymer ?
#
loop_
_entity_poly.entity_id
_entity_poly.type
_entity_poly.pdbx_seq_one_letter_code
_entity_poly.pdbx_strand_id
1 'polypeptide(L)'
;KMRRRSFRFFKFWMKHHVLNVQHKFLLLQAELMSLDRRATVDSVKLKYGEAIHLASRTGFVADSAIANELCGEFLIRKGNDSLAGDYFAEAIRLNEQMGAKARVDQLEEKHSDLL
;
A
#
# COMPACT_ATOMS: atom_id res chain seq x y z
N LYS A 1 6.92 13.21 -9.68
CA LYS A 1 8.01 12.76 -10.60
C LYS A 1 8.65 11.42 -10.20
N MET A 2 8.69 11.02 -8.92
CA MET A 2 9.36 9.80 -8.44
C MET A 2 8.66 8.47 -8.83
N ARG A 3 7.31 8.42 -8.79
CA ARG A 3 6.51 7.19 -9.10
C ARG A 3 6.72 6.58 -10.49
N ARG A 4 6.94 7.39 -11.53
CA ARG A 4 7.11 6.91 -12.92
C ARG A 4 8.49 6.30 -13.22
N ARG A 5 9.53 6.67 -12.45
CA ARG A 5 10.88 6.11 -12.58
C ARG A 5 10.96 4.73 -11.91
N SER A 6 10.39 4.60 -10.71
CA SER A 6 10.27 3.31 -10.01
C SER A 6 9.46 2.29 -10.80
N PHE A 7 8.39 2.70 -11.50
CA PHE A 7 7.60 1.80 -12.33
C PHE A 7 8.38 1.12 -13.48
N ARG A 8 9.21 1.87 -14.21
CA ARG A 8 10.03 1.31 -15.30
C ARG A 8 11.10 0.35 -14.78
N PHE A 9 11.67 0.64 -13.62
CA PHE A 9 12.63 -0.23 -12.96
C PHE A 9 11.97 -1.57 -12.59
N PHE A 10 10.85 -1.57 -11.86
CA PHE A 10 10.18 -2.81 -11.47
C PHE A 10 9.60 -3.61 -12.65
N LYS A 11 9.16 -2.96 -13.73
CA LYS A 11 8.71 -3.65 -14.97
C LYS A 11 9.84 -4.44 -15.65
N PHE A 12 11.09 -3.98 -15.56
CA PHE A 12 12.26 -4.70 -16.09
C PHE A 12 12.55 -5.96 -15.25
N TRP A 13 12.51 -5.87 -13.93
CA TRP A 13 12.79 -7.00 -13.03
C TRP A 13 11.70 -8.08 -13.00
N MET A 14 10.43 -7.71 -13.25
CA MET A 14 9.33 -8.66 -13.46
C MET A 14 9.58 -9.61 -14.64
N LYS A 15 10.28 -9.16 -15.69
CA LYS A 15 10.62 -9.98 -16.87
C LYS A 15 11.61 -11.11 -16.53
N HIS A 16 12.27 -11.02 -15.37
CA HIS A 16 13.26 -12.01 -14.90
C HIS A 16 12.70 -12.97 -13.83
N HIS A 17 11.37 -13.08 -13.68
CA HIS A 17 10.68 -14.07 -12.83
C HIS A 17 11.17 -14.16 -11.38
N VAL A 18 11.57 -13.03 -10.80
CA VAL A 18 11.88 -12.97 -9.36
C VAL A 18 10.55 -12.88 -8.60
N LEU A 19 10.09 -14.00 -8.05
CA LEU A 19 8.85 -14.07 -7.25
C LEU A 19 8.82 -13.03 -6.11
N ASN A 20 9.99 -12.66 -5.58
CA ASN A 20 10.16 -11.70 -4.49
C ASN A 20 9.87 -10.23 -4.85
N VAL A 21 9.46 -9.91 -6.09
CA VAL A 21 9.08 -8.52 -6.47
C VAL A 21 7.63 -8.39 -6.94
N GLN A 22 6.86 -9.48 -6.96
CA GLN A 22 5.51 -9.46 -7.53
C GLN A 22 4.54 -8.58 -6.73
N HIS A 23 4.63 -8.58 -5.39
CA HIS A 23 3.81 -7.70 -4.55
C HIS A 23 4.14 -6.23 -4.77
N LYS A 24 5.41 -5.89 -4.99
CA LYS A 24 5.85 -4.52 -5.33
C LYS A 24 5.32 -4.08 -6.68
N PHE A 25 5.26 -5.00 -7.65
CA PHE A 25 4.64 -4.72 -8.94
C PHE A 25 3.14 -4.46 -8.82
N LEU A 26 2.41 -5.26 -8.05
CA LEU A 26 0.98 -5.05 -7.78
C LEU A 26 0.74 -3.71 -7.09
N LEU A 27 1.56 -3.36 -6.09
CA LEU A 27 1.47 -2.08 -5.41
C LEU A 27 1.68 -0.91 -6.37
N LEU A 28 2.65 -1.03 -7.27
CA LEU A 28 2.89 -0.02 -8.30
C LEU A 28 1.75 0.08 -9.31
N GLN A 29 1.08 -1.02 -9.65
CA GLN A 29 -0.13 -0.96 -10.47
C GLN A 29 -1.25 -0.22 -9.75
N ALA A 30 -1.49 -0.52 -8.47
CA ALA A 30 -2.49 0.16 -7.66
C ALA A 30 -2.22 1.68 -7.63
N GLU A 31 -0.97 2.08 -7.41
CA GLU A 31 -0.53 3.48 -7.43
C GLU A 31 -0.68 4.17 -8.79
N LEU A 32 -0.59 3.44 -9.91
CA LEU A 32 -0.87 4.01 -11.23
C LEU A 32 -2.37 4.12 -11.48
N MET A 33 -3.13 3.12 -11.09
CA MET A 33 -4.60 3.13 -11.22
C MET A 33 -5.21 4.22 -10.34
N SER A 34 -4.66 4.47 -9.15
CA SER A 34 -5.12 5.52 -8.25
C SER A 34 -4.99 6.94 -8.84
N LEU A 35 -4.12 7.11 -9.83
CA LEU A 35 -3.94 8.34 -10.60
C LEU A 35 -4.80 8.41 -11.87
N ASP A 36 -5.37 7.30 -12.34
CA ASP A 36 -6.29 7.29 -13.49
C ASP A 36 -7.69 7.71 -13.03
N ARG A 37 -8.21 8.79 -13.60
CA ARG A 37 -9.55 9.31 -13.28
C ARG A 37 -10.67 8.35 -13.68
N ARG A 38 -10.40 7.39 -14.58
CA ARG A 38 -11.37 6.40 -15.04
C ARG A 38 -11.43 5.15 -14.15
N ALA A 39 -10.45 4.93 -13.29
CA ALA A 39 -10.44 3.79 -12.39
C ALA A 39 -11.46 3.98 -11.26
N THR A 40 -12.26 2.95 -10.98
CA THR A 40 -13.20 2.95 -9.85
C THR A 40 -12.44 2.73 -8.55
N VAL A 41 -12.98 3.22 -7.44
CA VAL A 41 -12.40 3.03 -6.10
C VAL A 41 -12.17 1.54 -5.82
N ASP A 42 -13.17 0.70 -6.09
CA ASP A 42 -13.08 -0.74 -5.85
C ASP A 42 -12.00 -1.42 -6.68
N SER A 43 -11.82 -1.03 -7.95
CA SER A 43 -10.77 -1.59 -8.80
C SER A 43 -9.37 -1.29 -8.26
N VAL A 44 -9.16 -0.08 -7.74
CA VAL A 44 -7.90 0.35 -7.16
C VAL A 44 -7.66 -0.35 -5.82
N LYS A 45 -8.67 -0.39 -4.95
CA LYS A 45 -8.63 -1.13 -3.67
C LYS A 45 -8.30 -2.61 -3.87
N LEU A 46 -8.91 -3.25 -4.88
CA LEU A 46 -8.65 -4.65 -5.20
C LEU A 46 -7.16 -4.86 -5.49
N LYS A 47 -6.52 -3.95 -6.23
CA LYS A 47 -5.09 -4.03 -6.52
C LYS A 47 -4.20 -3.79 -5.30
N TYR A 48 -4.56 -2.87 -4.40
CA TYR A 48 -3.87 -2.79 -3.12
C TYR A 48 -4.04 -4.09 -2.31
N GLY A 49 -5.26 -4.64 -2.27
CA GLY A 49 -5.56 -5.90 -1.57
C GLY A 49 -4.74 -7.08 -2.08
N GLU A 50 -4.60 -7.22 -3.40
CA GLU A 50 -3.71 -8.23 -4.02
C GLU A 50 -2.25 -8.03 -3.58
N ALA A 51 -1.75 -6.80 -3.54
CA ALA A 51 -0.39 -6.48 -3.10
C ALA A 51 -0.17 -6.79 -1.61
N ILE A 52 -1.10 -6.36 -0.75
CA ILE A 52 -1.11 -6.60 0.70
C ILE A 52 -1.09 -8.11 0.97
N HIS A 53 -2.04 -8.85 0.39
CA HIS A 53 -2.15 -10.29 0.60
C HIS A 53 -0.89 -11.04 0.16
N LEU A 54 -0.33 -10.69 -1.00
CA LEU A 54 0.89 -11.34 -1.48
C LEU A 54 2.10 -11.01 -0.60
N ALA A 55 2.27 -9.76 -0.19
CA ALA A 55 3.35 -9.32 0.69
C ALA A 55 3.27 -10.04 2.05
N SER A 56 2.09 -10.08 2.67
CA SER A 56 1.87 -10.76 3.95
C SER A 56 2.18 -12.26 3.85
N ARG A 57 1.68 -12.94 2.82
CA ARG A 57 1.88 -14.39 2.65
C ARG A 57 3.33 -14.78 2.37
N THR A 58 4.12 -13.87 1.80
CA THR A 58 5.53 -14.11 1.45
C THR A 58 6.51 -13.56 2.49
N GLY A 59 6.01 -13.07 3.64
CA GLY A 59 6.83 -12.60 4.76
C GLY A 59 7.36 -11.17 4.60
N PHE A 60 6.93 -10.42 3.58
CA PHE A 60 7.28 -9.01 3.39
C PHE A 60 6.33 -8.12 4.18
N VAL A 61 6.34 -8.27 5.51
CA VAL A 61 5.45 -7.55 6.45
C VAL A 61 5.56 -6.03 6.28
N ALA A 62 6.78 -5.50 6.11
CA ALA A 62 6.99 -4.08 5.88
C ALA A 62 6.35 -3.57 4.57
N ASP A 63 6.42 -4.35 3.49
CA ASP A 63 5.79 -3.96 2.23
C ASP A 63 4.25 -4.05 2.33
N SER A 64 3.73 -4.97 3.15
CA SER A 64 2.30 -5.06 3.46
C SER A 64 1.81 -3.84 4.25
N ALA A 65 2.57 -3.39 5.26
CA ALA A 65 2.27 -2.18 6.01
C ALA A 65 2.24 -0.93 5.11
N ILE A 66 3.23 -0.79 4.23
CA ILE A 66 3.29 0.31 3.24
C ILE A 66 2.09 0.26 2.28
N ALA A 67 1.71 -0.93 1.81
CA ALA A 67 0.58 -1.08 0.90
C ALA A 67 -0.76 -0.72 1.59
N ASN A 68 -0.91 -1.02 2.88
CA ASN A 68 -2.05 -0.59 3.68
C ASN A 68 -2.09 0.94 3.83
N GLU A 69 -0.98 1.58 4.21
CA GLU A 69 -0.87 3.05 4.33
C GLU A 69 -1.27 3.75 3.02
N LEU A 70 -0.72 3.30 1.89
CA LEU A 70 -1.03 3.88 0.57
C LEU A 70 -2.49 3.68 0.15
N CYS A 71 -3.10 2.56 0.52
CA CYS A 71 -4.52 2.32 0.30
C CYS A 71 -5.38 3.27 1.13
N GLY A 72 -5.05 3.46 2.42
CA GLY A 72 -5.71 4.43 3.29
C GLY A 72 -5.62 5.86 2.75
N GLU A 73 -4.43 6.31 2.34
CA GLU A 73 -4.25 7.64 1.74
C GLU A 73 -5.06 7.80 0.43
N PHE A 74 -5.15 6.74 -0.38
CA PHE A 74 -5.98 6.76 -1.57
C PHE A 74 -7.47 6.92 -1.22
N LEU A 75 -7.94 6.26 -0.17
CA LEU A 75 -9.34 6.32 0.27
C LEU A 75 -9.72 7.68 0.84
N ILE A 76 -8.84 8.32 1.62
CA ILE A 76 -9.01 9.72 2.03
C ILE A 76 -9.19 10.63 0.81
N ARG A 77 -8.32 10.50 -0.21
CA ARG A 77 -8.43 11.30 -1.45
C ARG A 77 -9.73 11.05 -2.22
N LYS A 78 -10.45 9.97 -1.92
CA LYS A 78 -11.75 9.62 -2.50
C LYS A 78 -12.92 9.89 -1.57
N GLY A 79 -12.69 10.44 -0.38
CA GLY A 79 -13.71 10.78 0.62
C GLY A 79 -14.25 9.58 1.40
N ASN A 80 -13.49 8.49 1.48
CA ASN A 80 -13.88 7.26 2.18
C ASN A 80 -13.10 7.09 3.49
N ASP A 81 -13.22 8.06 4.38
CA ASP A 81 -12.39 8.23 5.57
C ASP A 81 -12.54 7.07 6.58
N SER A 82 -13.78 6.62 6.83
CA SER A 82 -14.05 5.48 7.72
C SER A 82 -13.32 4.21 7.27
N LEU A 83 -13.35 3.91 5.97
CA LEU A 83 -12.66 2.76 5.42
C LEU A 83 -11.14 2.97 5.38
N ALA A 84 -10.67 4.21 5.27
CA ALA A 84 -9.24 4.51 5.34
C ALA A 84 -8.67 4.17 6.73
N GLY A 85 -9.43 4.43 7.80
CA GLY A 85 -9.09 4.06 9.18
C GLY A 85 -8.71 2.59 9.33
N ASP A 86 -9.51 1.68 8.77
CA ASP A 86 -9.25 0.23 8.80
C ASP A 86 -7.86 -0.13 8.23
N TYR A 87 -7.47 0.50 7.13
CA TYR A 87 -6.15 0.27 6.52
C TYR A 87 -5.01 0.86 7.36
N PHE A 88 -5.20 2.03 7.98
CA PHE A 88 -4.17 2.60 8.85
C PHE A 88 -3.99 1.80 10.14
N ALA A 89 -5.08 1.31 10.74
CA ALA A 89 -5.03 0.44 11.90
C ALA A 89 -4.24 -0.85 11.60
N GLU A 90 -4.46 -1.47 10.44
CA GLU A 90 -3.68 -2.64 10.03
C GLU A 90 -2.21 -2.28 9.75
N ALA A 91 -1.93 -1.13 9.14
CA ALA A 91 -0.55 -0.66 8.94
C ALA A 91 0.18 -0.46 10.28
N ILE A 92 -0.50 0.10 11.29
CA ILE A 92 0.02 0.25 12.65
C ILE A 92 0.30 -1.12 13.25
N ARG A 93 -0.68 -2.03 13.26
CA ARG A 93 -0.53 -3.39 13.80
C ARG A 93 0.66 -4.14 13.20
N LEU A 94 0.87 -4.02 11.89
CA LEU A 94 2.01 -4.64 11.21
C LEU A 94 3.35 -3.98 11.61
N ASN A 95 3.39 -2.67 11.80
CA ASN A 95 4.58 -1.96 12.28
C ASN A 95 4.90 -2.29 13.75
N GLU A 96 3.89 -2.43 14.61
CA GLU A 96 4.05 -2.89 16.00
C GLU A 96 4.65 -4.30 16.05
N GLN A 97 4.14 -5.21 15.21
CA GLN A 97 4.66 -6.58 15.11
C GLN A 97 6.15 -6.63 14.73
N MET A 98 6.63 -5.65 13.96
CA MET A 98 8.04 -5.51 13.60
C MET A 98 8.87 -4.72 14.63
N GLY A 99 8.26 -4.19 15.70
CA GLY A 99 8.92 -3.31 16.67
C GLY A 99 9.26 -1.91 16.13
N ALA A 100 8.62 -1.48 15.05
CA ALA A 100 8.90 -0.22 14.36
C ALA A 100 8.18 0.98 15.04
N LYS A 101 8.47 1.23 16.32
CA LYS A 101 7.76 2.23 17.14
C LYS A 101 7.69 3.62 16.51
N ALA A 102 8.80 4.13 15.96
CA ALA A 102 8.83 5.45 15.31
C ALA A 102 7.86 5.56 14.11
N ARG A 103 7.55 4.44 13.44
CA ARG A 103 6.56 4.40 12.35
C ARG A 103 5.13 4.37 12.88
N VAL A 104 4.90 3.69 14.00
CA VAL A 104 3.60 3.68 14.69
C VAL A 104 3.25 5.08 15.16
N ASP A 105 4.15 5.71 15.94
CA ASP A 105 3.94 7.07 16.48
C ASP A 105 3.64 8.07 15.35
N GLN A 106 4.35 7.97 14.22
CA GLN A 106 4.13 8.81 13.05
C GLN A 106 2.74 8.61 12.40
N LEU A 107 2.27 7.36 12.31
CA LEU A 107 0.97 7.06 11.71
C LEU A 107 -0.17 7.50 12.62
N GLU A 108 -0.04 7.27 13.93
CA GLU A 108 -1.01 7.71 14.94
C GLU A 108 -1.12 9.23 14.97
N GLU A 109 0.00 9.96 14.94
CA GLU A 109 -0.01 11.44 14.91
C GLU A 109 -0.65 11.97 13.62
N LYS A 110 -0.33 11.37 12.47
CA LYS A 110 -0.79 11.86 11.16
C LYS A 110 -2.26 11.54 10.88
N HIS A 111 -2.79 10.47 11.45
CA HIS A 111 -4.12 9.95 11.16
C HIS A 111 -5.00 9.79 12.41
N SER A 112 -4.70 10.52 13.49
CA SER A 112 -5.40 10.44 14.78
C SER A 112 -6.92 10.59 14.67
N ASP A 113 -7.40 11.42 13.74
CA ASP A 113 -8.83 11.69 13.56
C ASP A 113 -9.58 10.53 12.88
N LEU A 114 -8.84 9.54 12.37
CA LEU A 114 -9.34 8.40 11.60
C LEU A 114 -9.09 7.04 12.28
N LEU A 115 -8.36 7.03 13.39
CA LEU A 115 -7.94 5.83 14.14
C LEU A 115 -8.78 5.63 15.40
#